data_AF-A0A179DL61-F1
#
_entry.id   AF-A0A179DL61-F1
#
_cell.length_a   1.000
_cell.length_b   1.000
_cell.length_c   1.000
_cell.angle_alpha   90.00
_cell.angle_beta   90.00
_cell.angle_gamma   90.00
#
_symmetry.space_group_name_H-M   'P 1'
#
loop_
_entity.id
_entity.type
_entity.pdbx_description
1 polymer ?
#
loop_
_entity_poly.entity_id
_entity_poly.type
_entity_poly.pdbx_seq_one_letter_code
_entity_poly.pdbx_strand_id
1 'polypeptide(L)' 'MAAKLVDEDNVPFEEILKAVSENSEKVLRVLDAMNLGRSIVKPDGVYRIFADGTEKKVASGDFPDKKLKKLTFQL' A
#
# COMPACT_ATOMS: atom_id res chain seq x y z
N MET A 1 18.42 32.47 23.83
CA MET A 1 18.59 31.75 22.55
C MET A 1 17.21 31.29 22.11
N ALA A 2 16.63 31.92 21.08
CA ALA A 2 15.37 31.46 20.52
C ALA A 2 15.68 30.21 19.67
N ALA A 3 15.17 29.05 20.09
CA ALA A 3 15.20 27.86 19.26
C ALA A 3 14.32 28.13 18.04
N LYS A 4 14.97 28.28 16.89
CA LYS A 4 14.31 28.41 15.59
C LYS A 4 13.56 27.10 15.38
N LEU A 5 12.23 27.15 15.48
CA LEU A 5 11.35 26.06 15.08
C LEU A 5 11.67 25.81 13.60
N VAL A 6 12.36 24.71 13.33
CA VAL A 6 12.63 24.27 11.96
C VAL A 6 11.28 23.94 11.37
N ASP A 7 10.93 24.59 10.26
CA ASP A 7 9.70 24.37 9.51
C ASP A 7 9.48 22.87 9.26
N GLU A 8 8.70 22.21 10.13
CA GLU A 8 8.25 20.82 9.96
C GLU A 8 7.28 20.67 8.77
N ASP A 9 6.80 21.79 8.24
CA ASP A 9 5.75 21.84 7.21
C ASP A 9 6.27 21.73 5.76
N ASN A 10 7.59 21.65 5.56
CA ASN A 10 8.19 21.67 4.22
C ASN A 10 8.99 20.41 3.91
N VAL A 11 8.48 19.24 4.31
CA VAL A 11 9.00 17.97 3.81
C VAL A 11 8.63 17.86 2.32
N PRO A 12 9.61 17.82 1.40
CA PRO A 12 9.34 17.67 -0.01
C PRO A 12 8.49 16.42 -0.24
N PHE A 13 7.46 16.51 -1.08
CA PHE A 13 6.59 15.38 -1.40
C PHE A 13 7.39 14.12 -1.80
N GLU A 14 8.56 14.29 -2.42
CA GLU A 14 9.50 13.22 -2.75
C GLU A 14 10.07 12.47 -1.53
N GLU A 15 10.38 13.19 -0.44
CA GLU A 15 10.85 12.58 0.80
C GLU A 15 9.73 11.83 1.52
N ILE A 16 8.50 12.36 1.47
CA ILE A 16 7.30 11.67 1.96
C ILE A 16 7.10 10.38 1.18
N LEU A 17 7.15 10.43 -0.16
CA LEU A 17 7.04 9.25 -1.02
C LEU A 17 8.12 8.22 -0.73
N LYS A 18 9.37 8.66 -0.54
CA LYS A 18 10.49 7.79 -0.21
C LYS A 18 10.30 7.10 1.15
N ALA A 19 9.91 7.86 2.19
CA ALA A 19 9.64 7.31 3.51
C ALA A 19 8.46 6.31 3.49
N VAL A 20 7.40 6.61 2.74
CA VAL A 20 6.27 5.69 2.53
C VAL A 20 6.74 4.42 1.80
N SER A 21 7.55 4.56 0.75
CA SER A 21 8.09 3.43 -0.01
C SER A 21 8.97 2.53 0.85
N GLU A 22 9.94 3.10 1.57
CA GLU A 22 10.84 2.34 2.45
C GLU A 22 10.08 1.63 3.59
N ASN A 23 9.08 2.29 4.16
CA ASN A 23 8.25 1.67 5.20
C ASN A 23 7.35 0.57 4.63
N SER A 24 6.83 0.75 3.42
CA SER A 24 6.04 -0.28 2.74
C SER A 24 6.85 -1.54 2.47
N GLU A 25 8.11 -1.41 2.02
CA GLU A 25 8.99 -2.55 1.83
C GLU A 25 9.29 -3.29 3.14
N LYS A 26 9.55 -2.55 4.22
CA LYS A 26 9.78 -3.15 5.54
C LYS A 26 8.56 -3.94 6.01
N VAL A 27 7.36 -3.38 5.85
CA VAL A 27 6.10 -4.07 6.18
C VAL A 27 5.94 -5.32 5.33
N LEU A 28 6.17 -5.25 4.02
CA LEU A 28 6.09 -6.41 3.13
C LEU A 28 7.07 -7.52 3.52
N ARG A 29 8.31 -7.17 3.89
CA ARG A 29 9.31 -8.14 4.37
C ARG A 29 8.88 -8.83 5.67
N VAL A 30 8.29 -8.09 6.61
CA VAL A 30 7.77 -8.68 7.87
C VAL A 30 6.57 -9.59 7.59
N LEU A 31 5.65 -9.18 6.72
CA LEU A 31 4.50 -10.00 6.31
C LEU A 31 4.94 -11.31 5.65
N ASP A 32 5.97 -11.26 4.79
CA ASP A 32 6.54 -12.44 4.14
C ASP A 32 7.25 -13.35 5.14
N ALA A 33 8.06 -12.79 6.05
CA ALA A 33 8.75 -13.54 7.10
C ALA A 33 7.78 -14.23 8.08
N MET A 34 6.62 -13.63 8.34
CA MET A 34 5.57 -14.19 9.19
C MET A 34 4.58 -15.09 8.42
N ASN A 35 4.76 -15.25 7.11
CA ASN A 35 3.86 -15.97 6.21
C ASN A 35 2.37 -15.59 6.41
N LEU A 36 2.10 -14.31 6.65
CA LEU A 36 0.74 -13.83 6.93
C LEU A 36 -0.12 -13.74 5.66
N GLY A 37 0.53 -13.78 4.50
CA GLY A 37 -0.07 -13.68 3.19
C GLY A 37 -0.60 -12.27 2.87
N ARG A 38 -0.73 -11.98 1.58
CA ARG A 38 -1.21 -10.71 1.04
C ARG A 38 -2.62 -10.89 0.51
N SER A 39 -3.51 -9.93 0.79
CA SER A 39 -4.88 -9.99 0.31
C SER A 39 -5.04 -9.26 -1.03
N ILE A 40 -5.60 -9.94 -2.03
CA ILE A 40 -5.93 -9.39 -3.34
C ILE A 40 -7.43 -9.48 -3.54
N VAL A 41 -8.02 -8.40 -4.05
CA VAL A 41 -9.43 -8.38 -4.46
C VAL A 41 -9.49 -8.75 -5.94
N LYS A 42 -10.30 -9.76 -6.26
CA LYS A 42 -10.68 -10.18 -7.61
C LYS A 42 -12.18 -9.91 -7.80
N PRO A 43 -12.69 -9.89 -9.03
CA PRO A 43 -14.09 -9.58 -9.30
C PRO A 43 -15.10 -10.44 -8.51
N ASP A 44 -14.71 -11.68 -8.21
CA ASP A 44 -15.58 -12.68 -7.56
C ASP A 44 -15.28 -12.89 -6.07
N GLY A 45 -14.30 -12.18 -5.49
CA GLY A 45 -13.94 -12.37 -4.09
C GLY A 45 -12.62 -11.76 -3.64
N VAL A 46 -12.35 -11.90 -2.35
CA VAL A 46 -11.06 -11.55 -1.74
C VAL A 46 -10.28 -12.83 -1.50
N TYR A 47 -9.02 -12.80 -1.92
CA TYR A 47 -8.10 -13.92 -1.87
C TYR A 47 -6.89 -13.55 -1.04
N ARG A 48 -6.36 -14.51 -0.27
CA ARG A 48 -5.10 -14.36 0.46
C ARG A 48 -4.05 -15.25 -0.20
N ILE A 49 -2.94 -14.65 -0.60
CA ILE A 49 -1.81 -15.31 -1.24
C ILE A 49 -0.66 -15.37 -0.24
N PHE A 50 -0.22 -16.57 0.10
CA PHE A 50 0.86 -16.82 1.05
C PHE A 50 2.22 -16.84 0.35
N ALA A 51 3.31 -16.78 1.12
CA ALA A 51 4.67 -16.72 0.57
C ALA A 51 5.08 -18.00 -0.18
N ASP A 52 4.42 -19.12 0.12
CA ASP A 52 4.58 -20.41 -0.58
C ASP A 52 3.81 -20.48 -1.91
N GLY A 53 3.08 -19.43 -2.27
CA GLY A 53 2.22 -19.37 -3.47
C GLY A 53 0.82 -19.96 -3.26
N THR A 54 0.48 -20.43 -2.06
CA THR A 54 -0.87 -20.92 -1.75
C THR A 54 -1.85 -19.74 -1.82
N GLU A 55 -2.98 -19.95 -2.48
CA GLU A 55 -4.07 -18.98 -2.57
C GLU A 55 -5.32 -19.52 -1.86
N LYS A 56 -5.89 -18.72 -0.94
CA LYS A 56 -7.13 -19.05 -0.23
C LYS A 56 -8.16 -17.94 -0.37
N LYS A 57 -9.36 -18.28 -0.87
CA LYS A 57 -10.49 -17.36 -0.87
C LYS A 57 -10.95 -17.12 0.57
N VAL A 58 -10.91 -15.87 1.03
CA VAL A 58 -11.30 -15.47 2.39
C VAL A 58 -12.67 -14.80 2.44
N ALA A 59 -13.12 -14.24 1.31
CA ALA A 59 -14.47 -13.71 1.17
C ALA A 59 -14.95 -13.89 -0.27
N SER A 60 -16.24 -14.16 -0.42
CA SER A 60 -16.94 -14.12 -1.71
C SER A 60 -17.70 -12.81 -1.82
N GLY A 61 -17.78 -12.25 -3.02
CA GLY A 61 -18.53 -11.03 -3.28
C GLY A 61 -18.33 -10.57 -4.71
N ASP A 62 -19.23 -9.72 -5.19
CA ASP A 62 -19.05 -9.03 -6.47
C ASP A 62 -18.29 -7.72 -6.19
N PHE A 63 -17.04 -7.68 -6.62
CA PHE A 63 -16.15 -6.53 -6.49
C PHE A 63 -15.89 -5.96 -7.88
N PRO A 64 -16.82 -5.18 -8.44
CA PRO A 64 -16.66 -4.64 -9.77
C PRO A 64 -15.45 -3.72 -9.78
N ASP A 65 -14.52 -3.96 -10.70
CA ASP A 65 -13.37 -3.08 -10.91
C ASP A 65 -13.89 -1.66 -11.16
N LYS A 66 -13.78 -0.79 -10.16
CA LYS A 66 -13.94 0.64 -10.36
C LYS A 66 -12.76 1.07 -11.21
N LYS A 67 -12.94 1.08 -12.53
CA LYS A 67 -12.05 1.77 -13.46
C LYS A 67 -11.92 3.20 -12.96
N LEU A 68 -10.80 3.53 -12.35
CA LEU A 68 -10.48 4.91 -12.01
C LEU A 68 -10.50 5.67 -13.33
N LYS A 69 -11.48 6.58 -13.50
CA LYS A 69 -11.45 7.51 -14.63
C LYS A 69 -10.12 8.24 -14.52
N LYS A 70 -9.29 8.13 -15.57
CA LYS A 70 -8.00 8.81 -15.66
C LYS A 70 -8.25 10.30 -15.41
N LEU A 71 -7.89 10.78 -14.23
CA LEU A 71 -7.88 12.21 -13.92
C LEU A 71 -6.66 12.76 -14.64
N THR A 72 -6.88 13.31 -15.84
CA THR A 72 -5.87 14.08 -16.54
C THR A 72 -5.72 15.39 -15.79
N PHE A 73 -4.66 15.52 -14.99
CA PHE A 73 -4.24 16.81 -14.45
C PHE A 73 -3.57 17.59 -15.58
N GLN A 74 -4.18 18.70 -15.98
CA GLN A 74 -3.51 19.73 -16.79
C GLN A 74 -2.80 20.65 -15.81
N LEU A 75 -1.46 20.65 -15.88
CA LEU A 75 -0.58 21.66 -15.30
C LEU A 75 -0.51 22.87 -16.23
#